data_AF-A0A920MKU4-F1
#
_entry.id   AF-A0A920MKU4-F1
#
_cell.length_a   1.000
_cell.length_b   1.000
_cell.length_c   1.000
_cell.angle_alpha   90.00
_cell.angle_beta   90.00
_cell.angle_gamma   90.00
#
_symmetry.space_group_name_H-M   'P 1'
#
loop_
_entity.id
_entity.type
_entity.pdbx_description
1 polymer ?
#
loop_
_entity_poly.entity_id
_entity_poly.type
_entity_poly.pdbx_seq_one_letter_code
_entity_poly.pdbx_strand_id
1 'polypeptide(L)' 'MADVKISELAKTVGVSVYKLLSQIKEAGLPHVGPDELISNDDKKTLLVSSDEVMVIEKLQMRLQRKSL' A
#
# COMPACT_ATOMS: atom_id res chain seq x y z
N MET A 1 5.75 -7.10 10.62
CA MET A 1 4.34 -7.00 10.17
C MET A 1 4.20 -7.86 8.94
N ALA A 2 3.07 -8.56 8.79
CA ALA A 2 2.86 -9.51 7.72
C ALA A 2 2.82 -8.82 6.35
N ASP A 3 3.39 -9.48 5.35
CA ASP A 3 3.16 -9.13 3.96
C ASP A 3 1.67 -9.31 3.64
N VAL A 4 1.11 -8.38 2.87
CA VAL A 4 -0.31 -8.39 2.49
C VAL A 4 -0.41 -8.48 0.99
N LYS A 5 -1.48 -9.05 0.43
CA LYS A 5 -1.62 -9.06 -1.03
C LYS A 5 -1.91 -7.67 -1.55
N ILE A 6 -1.42 -7.35 -2.74
CA ILE A 6 -1.71 -6.06 -3.41
C ILE A 6 -3.22 -5.86 -3.58
N SER A 7 -3.96 -6.93 -3.90
CA SER A 7 -5.41 -6.90 -3.96
C SER A 7 -6.09 -6.58 -2.62
N GLU A 8 -5.52 -7.01 -1.50
CA GLU A 8 -6.00 -6.69 -0.14
C GLU A 8 -5.64 -5.26 0.26
N LEU A 9 -4.44 -4.80 -0.10
CA LEU A 9 -4.01 -3.43 0.10
C LEU A 9 -4.91 -2.45 -0.67
N ALA A 10 -5.17 -2.73 -1.96
CA ALA A 10 -6.06 -1.92 -2.80
C ALA A 10 -7.45 -1.79 -2.17
N LYS A 11 -8.01 -2.90 -1.68
CA LYS A 11 -9.27 -2.90 -0.93
C LYS A 11 -9.20 -2.08 0.35
N THR A 12 -8.09 -2.15 1.10
CA THR A 12 -7.89 -1.45 2.38
C THR A 12 -7.77 0.06 2.20
N VAL A 13 -7.08 0.50 1.16
CA VAL A 13 -6.88 1.94 0.87
C VAL A 13 -7.95 2.53 -0.06
N GLY A 14 -8.93 1.73 -0.48
CA GLY A 14 -10.08 2.20 -1.26
C GLY A 14 -9.75 2.59 -2.70
N VAL A 15 -8.72 1.99 -3.31
CA VAL A 15 -8.37 2.21 -4.72
C VAL A 15 -8.58 0.94 -5.54
N SER A 16 -8.72 1.08 -6.86
CA SER A 16 -8.75 -0.12 -7.72
C SER A 16 -7.37 -0.75 -7.79
N VAL A 17 -7.34 -2.08 -7.89
CA VAL A 17 -6.11 -2.87 -8.07
C VAL A 17 -5.28 -2.34 -9.23
N TYR A 18 -5.91 -2.00 -10.36
CA TYR A 18 -5.24 -1.45 -11.52
C TYR A 18 -4.57 -0.10 -11.24
N LYS A 19 -5.25 0.80 -10.50
CA LYS A 19 -4.66 2.10 -10.09
C LYS A 19 -3.48 1.88 -9.15
N LEU A 20 -3.61 0.98 -8.18
CA LEU A 20 -2.52 0.64 -7.27
C LEU A 20 -1.32 0.04 -8.01
N LEU A 21 -1.55 -0.89 -8.95
CA LEU A 21 -0.50 -1.47 -9.79
C LEU A 21 0.19 -0.41 -10.67
N SER A 22 -0.55 0.58 -11.18
CA SER A 22 0.06 1.71 -11.88
C SER A 22 1.00 2.49 -10.97
N GLN A 23 0.57 2.79 -9.73
CA GLN A 23 1.39 3.49 -8.74
C GLN A 23 2.62 2.68 -8.33
N ILE A 24 2.47 1.36 -8.18
CA ILE A 24 3.57 0.41 -7.90
C ILE A 24 4.61 0.46 -9.01
N LYS A 25 4.16 0.40 -10.26
CA LYS A 25 5.02 0.47 -11.44
C LYS A 25 5.70 1.84 -11.55
N GLU A 26 4.98 2.93 -11.31
CA GLU A 26 5.51 4.30 -11.30
C GLU A 26 6.55 4.49 -10.18
N ALA A 27 6.38 3.81 -9.05
CA ALA A 27 7.33 3.76 -7.95
C ALA A 27 8.56 2.88 -8.23
N GLY A 28 8.62 2.20 -9.38
CA GLY A 28 9.73 1.31 -9.76
C GLY A 28 9.78 0.00 -8.97
N LEU A 29 8.67 -0.38 -8.34
CA LEU A 29 8.57 -1.63 -7.59
C LEU A 29 8.37 -2.82 -8.55
N PRO A 30 8.92 -4.01 -8.23
CA PRO A 30 8.92 -5.15 -9.13
C PRO A 30 7.57 -5.86 -9.25
N HIS A 31 6.53 -5.39 -8.54
CA HIS A 31 5.25 -6.08 -8.49
C HIS A 31 4.39 -5.80 -9.71
N VAL A 32 3.85 -6.87 -10.31
CA VAL A 32 3.09 -6.81 -11.57
C VAL A 32 1.71 -7.43 -11.46
N GLY A 33 1.40 -8.11 -10.35
CA GLY A 33 0.17 -8.86 -10.16
C GLY A 33 -0.60 -8.56 -8.86
N PRO A 34 -1.93 -8.76 -8.86
CA PRO A 34 -2.79 -8.53 -7.68
C PRO A 34 -2.60 -9.53 -6.54
N ASP A 35 -2.08 -10.72 -6.83
CA ASP A 35 -1.86 -11.80 -5.87
C ASP A 35 -0.48 -11.76 -5.23
N GLU A 36 0.38 -10.85 -5.69
CA GLU A 36 1.68 -10.66 -5.10
C GLU A 36 1.57 -10.04 -3.72
N LEU A 37 2.48 -10.48 -2.85
CA LEU A 37 2.64 -9.96 -1.51
C LEU A 37 3.48 -8.68 -1.60
N ILE A 38 2.96 -7.61 -0.99
CA ILE A 38 3.66 -6.35 -0.87
C ILE A 38 4.13 -6.16 0.59
N SER A 39 5.43 -5.92 0.71
CA SER A 39 6.07 -5.73 2.02
C SER A 39 5.70 -4.37 2.61
N ASN A 40 6.01 -4.18 3.89
CA ASN A 40 5.81 -2.89 4.52
C ASN A 40 6.72 -1.78 3.95
N ASP A 41 7.91 -2.15 3.47
CA ASP A 41 8.85 -1.21 2.89
C ASP A 41 8.37 -0.74 1.52
N ASP A 42 7.83 -1.66 0.71
CA ASP A 42 7.24 -1.35 -0.59
C ASP A 42 5.98 -0.48 -0.46
N LYS A 43 5.11 -0.79 0.52
CA LYS A 43 3.95 0.04 0.88
C LYS A 43 4.35 1.48 1.19
N LYS A 44 5.49 1.68 1.85
CA LYS A 44 5.99 3.02 2.19
C LYS A 44 6.43 3.81 0.96
N THR A 45 6.99 3.15 -0.04
CA THR A 45 7.39 3.78 -1.31
C THR A 45 6.18 4.32 -2.09
N LEU A 46 5.01 3.69 -1.94
CA LEU A 46 3.76 4.13 -2.59
C LEU A 46 3.12 5.38 -1.96
N LEU A 47 3.51 5.74 -0.73
CA LEU A 47 2.97 6.87 0.04
C LEU A 47 3.51 8.25 -0.39
N VAL A 48 3.88 8.46 -1.66
CA VAL A 48 4.49 9.72 -2.09
C VAL A 48 3.71 10.41 -3.22
N SER A 49 2.80 9.73 -3.91
CA SER A 49 2.33 10.19 -5.24
C SER A 49 0.89 10.72 -5.37
N SER A 50 0.01 10.76 -4.35
CA SER A 50 -1.35 11.33 -4.54
C SER A 50 -2.02 11.89 -3.27
N ASP A 51 -2.56 13.10 -3.41
CA ASP A 51 -2.71 14.12 -2.36
C ASP A 51 -3.79 13.95 -1.27
N GLU A 52 -4.73 12.98 -1.27
CA GLU A 52 -5.80 13.03 -0.24
C GLU A 52 -6.26 11.70 0.40
N VAL A 53 -5.80 10.53 -0.04
CA VAL A 53 -6.29 9.22 0.49
C VAL A 53 -5.24 8.46 1.33
N MET A 54 -3.97 8.86 1.30
CA MET A 54 -2.89 8.35 2.19
C MET A 54 -3.15 8.54 3.70
N VAL A 55 -4.13 9.35 4.08
CA VAL A 55 -4.35 9.78 5.47
C VAL A 55 -4.82 8.61 6.37
N ILE A 56 -5.45 7.57 5.81
CA ILE A 56 -6.07 6.48 6.57
C ILE A 56 -5.07 5.34 6.88
N GLU A 57 -4.17 4.97 5.95
CA GLU A 57 -3.07 4.03 6.24
C GLU A 57 -2.05 4.65 7.22
N LYS A 58 -1.85 5.98 7.12
CA LYS A 58 -1.14 6.85 8.09
C LYS A 58 -1.79 6.85 9.49
N LEU A 59 -3.07 6.48 9.62
CA LEU A 59 -3.75 6.36 10.91
C LEU A 59 -3.67 4.93 11.48
N GLN A 60 -3.79 3.90 10.64
CA GLN A 60 -3.72 2.50 11.09
C GLN A 60 -2.28 2.06 11.44
N MET A 61 -1.24 2.58 10.78
CA MET A 61 0.16 2.42 11.23
C MET A 61 0.44 3.14 12.57
N ARG A 62 -0.22 4.26 12.85
CA ARG A 62 -0.12 4.94 14.16
C ARG A 62 -0.82 4.17 15.27
N LEU A 63 -1.93 3.49 14.99
CA LEU A 63 -2.60 2.62 15.96
C LEU A 63 -1.75 1.39 16.32
N GLN A 64 -1.04 0.81 15.35
CA GLN A 64 -0.14 -0.35 15.58
C GLN A 64 1.18 0.00 16.30
N ARG A 65 1.67 1.25 16.26
CA ARG A 65 2.83 1.75 17.05
C ARG A 65 2.53 2.06 18.53
N LYS A 66 1.25 2.25 18.88
CA LYS A 66 0.83 2.55 20.25
C LYS A 66 0.53 1.31 21.10
N SER A 67 0.54 0.12 20.48
CA SER A 67 0.33 -1.17 21.15
C SER A 67 1.65 -1.92 21.42
N LEU A 68 2.80 -1.23 21.44
CA LEU A 68 4.09 -1.74 21.96
C LEU A 68 4.59 -0.84 23.09
#